data_AF-A0A2V8ACI5-F1
#
_entry.id   AF-A0A2V8ACI5-F1
#
_cell.length_a   1.000
_cell.length_b   1.000
_cell.length_c   1.000
_cell.angle_alpha   90.00
_cell.angle_beta   90.00
_cell.angle_gamma   90.00
#
_symmetry.space_group_name_H-M   'P 1'
#
loop_
_entity.id
_entity.type
_entity.pdbx_description
1 polymer ?
#
loop_
_entity_poly.entity_id
_entity_poly.type
_entity_poly.pdbx_seq_one_letter_code
_entity_poly.pdbx_strand_id
1 'polypeptide(L)'
;MLRDAEIALAEARARLKTAETVRVPPRTLNDARRLIADGDSTVQKARAAFDRADYSAAGDIIAGTTTRLLATARDLETAAVSGARRRR
;
A
#
# COMPACT_ATOMS: atom_id res chain seq x y z
N MET A 1 -8.95 -12.63 -1.10
CA MET A 1 -7.68 -12.31 -1.80
C MET A 1 -7.72 -10.95 -2.49
N LEU A 2 -8.48 -10.76 -3.58
CA LEU A 2 -8.55 -9.45 -4.26
C LEU A 2 -9.09 -8.34 -3.33
N ARG A 3 -10.19 -8.63 -2.62
CA ARG A 3 -10.78 -7.71 -1.64
C ARG A 3 -9.80 -7.32 -0.52
N ASP A 4 -9.00 -8.26 -0.03
CA ASP A 4 -8.02 -7.99 1.03
C ASP A 4 -6.92 -7.05 0.54
N ALA A 5 -6.51 -7.18 -0.73
CA ALA A 5 -5.56 -6.28 -1.35
C ALA A 5 -6.14 -4.87 -1.55
N GLU A 6 -7.42 -4.74 -1.90
CA GLU A 6 -8.11 -3.44 -1.97
C GLU A 6 -8.14 -2.74 -0.60
N ILE A 7 -8.44 -3.50 0.46
CA ILE A 7 -8.44 -2.99 1.83
C ILE A 7 -7.03 -2.55 2.24
N ALA A 8 -6.02 -3.38 2.01
CA ALA A 8 -4.63 -3.05 2.31
C ALA A 8 -4.14 -1.82 1.52
N LEU A 9 -4.60 -1.64 0.28
CA LEU A 9 -4.28 -0.46 -0.54
C LEU A 9 -4.90 0.81 0.06
N ALA A 10 -6.16 0.75 0.47
CA ALA A 10 -6.83 1.86 1.13
C ALA A 10 -6.14 2.23 2.45
N GLU A 11 -5.74 1.23 3.23
CA GLU A 11 -4.98 1.43 4.47
C GLU A 11 -3.62 2.09 4.21
N ALA A 12 -2.84 1.58 3.26
CA ALA A 12 -1.54 2.15 2.91
C ALA A 12 -1.66 3.61 2.44
N ARG A 13 -2.68 3.95 1.65
CA ARG A 13 -2.98 5.33 1.23
C ARG A 13 -3.33 6.23 2.41
N ALA A 14 -4.13 5.75 3.36
CA ALA A 14 -4.46 6.49 4.56
C ALA A 14 -3.21 6.77 5.41
N ARG A 15 -2.35 5.76 5.60
CA ARG A 15 -1.09 5.90 6.34
C ARG A 15 -0.10 6.83 5.65
N LEU A 16 -0.04 6.81 4.33
CA LEU A 16 0.79 7.74 3.56
C LEU A 16 0.35 9.18 3.83
N LYS A 17 -0.96 9.45 3.78
CA LYS A 17 -1.49 10.79 4.06
C LYS A 17 -1.17 11.25 5.47
N THR A 18 -1.27 10.37 6.48
CA THR A 18 -0.84 10.68 7.85
C THR A 18 0.67 10.95 7.94
N ALA A 19 1.50 10.18 7.25
CA ALA A 19 2.95 10.39 7.23
C ALA A 19 3.32 11.74 6.58
N GLU A 20 2.59 12.16 5.55
CA GLU A 20 2.72 13.48 4.93
C GLU A 20 2.38 14.61 5.91
N THR A 21 1.32 14.48 6.72
CA THR A 21 0.94 15.54 7.67
C THR A 21 1.95 15.72 8.80
N VAL A 22 2.57 14.64 9.28
CA VAL A 22 3.59 14.69 10.34
C VAL A 22 5.01 14.92 9.81
N ARG A 23 5.16 15.24 8.52
CA ARG A 23 6.43 15.57 7.85
C ARG A 23 7.50 14.49 8.00
N VAL A 24 7.11 13.23 7.77
CA VAL A 24 8.07 12.12 7.59
C VAL A 24 9.07 12.48 6.48
N PRO A 25 10.35 12.04 6.57
CA PRO A 25 11.36 12.34 5.57
C PRO A 25 10.90 12.06 4.12
N PRO A 26 11.19 12.96 3.16
CA PRO A 26 10.73 12.82 1.77
C PRO A 26 11.14 11.52 1.08
N ARG A 27 12.31 10.96 1.44
CA ARG A 27 12.78 9.67 0.90
C ARG A 27 11.80 8.54 1.24
N THR A 28 11.41 8.42 2.51
CA THR A 28 10.44 7.42 2.98
C THR A 28 9.08 7.60 2.32
N LEU A 29 8.62 8.85 2.15
CA LEU A 29 7.37 9.14 1.47
C LEU A 29 7.41 8.76 -0.01
N ASN A 30 8.52 9.02 -0.70
CA ASN A 30 8.67 8.68 -2.12
C ASN A 30 8.75 7.17 -2.36
N ASP A 31 9.47 6.45 -1.52
CA ASP A 31 9.55 4.99 -1.59
C ASP A 31 8.16 4.36 -1.36
N ALA A 32 7.42 4.84 -0.36
CA ALA A 32 6.06 4.38 -0.08
C ALA A 32 5.08 4.73 -1.21
N ARG A 33 5.16 5.94 -1.79
CA ARG A 33 4.34 6.34 -2.96
C ARG A 33 4.53 5.40 -4.13
N ARG A 34 5.78 5.03 -4.44
CA ARG A 34 6.10 4.09 -5.52
C ARG A 34 5.47 2.72 -5.24
N LEU A 35 5.67 2.17 -4.04
CA LEU A 35 5.13 0.87 -3.65
C LEU A 35 3.60 0.84 -3.67
N ILE A 36 2.94 1.92 -3.25
CA ILE A 36 1.47 2.06 -3.29
C ILE A 36 0.98 2.13 -4.74
N ALA A 37 1.67 2.87 -5.62
CA ALA A 37 1.31 2.95 -7.03
C ALA A 37 1.47 1.60 -7.75
N ASP A 38 2.56 0.87 -7.47
CA ASP A 38 2.78 -0.47 -8.00
C ASP A 38 1.71 -1.46 -7.50
N GLY A 39 1.34 -1.36 -6.22
CA GLY A 39 0.26 -2.15 -5.62
C GLY A 39 -1.10 -1.85 -6.24
N ASP A 40 -1.43 -0.57 -6.48
CA ASP A 40 -2.66 -0.17 -7.17
C ASP A 40 -2.72 -0.72 -8.59
N SER A 41 -1.64 -0.59 -9.37
CA SER A 41 -1.56 -1.18 -10.72
C SER A 41 -1.82 -2.69 -10.69
N THR A 42 -1.26 -3.38 -9.70
CA THR A 42 -1.43 -4.83 -9.53
C THR A 42 -2.86 -5.20 -9.17
N VAL A 43 -3.50 -4.46 -8.24
CA VAL A 43 -4.92 -4.64 -7.90
C VAL A 43 -5.81 -4.42 -9.12
N GLN A 44 -5.57 -3.39 -9.92
CA GLN A 44 -6.35 -3.14 -11.15
C GLN A 44 -6.20 -4.26 -12.17
N LYS A 45 -4.98 -4.79 -12.37
CA LYS A 45 -4.76 -5.95 -13.26
C LYS A 45 -5.47 -7.20 -12.76
N ALA A 46 -5.39 -7.48 -11.46
CA ALA A 46 -6.08 -8.62 -10.86
C ALA A 46 -7.60 -8.47 -10.96
N ARG A 47 -8.13 -7.24 -10.78
CA ARG A 47 -9.55 -6.94 -10.97
C ARG A 47 -9.98 -7.16 -12.41
N ALA A 48 -9.19 -6.70 -13.40
CA ALA A 48 -9.49 -6.94 -14.80
C ALA A 48 -9.45 -8.43 -15.20
N ALA A 49 -8.60 -9.25 -14.55
CA ALA A 49 -8.63 -10.70 -14.73
C ALA A 49 -9.87 -11.33 -14.06
N PHE A 50 -10.20 -10.89 -12.85
CA PHE A 50 -11.39 -11.34 -12.11
C PHE A 50 -12.69 -11.03 -12.86
N ASP A 51 -12.81 -9.82 -13.44
CA ASP A 51 -13.97 -9.39 -14.23
C ASP A 51 -14.14 -10.22 -15.52
N ARG A 52 -13.05 -10.85 -16.01
CA ARG A 52 -13.04 -11.80 -17.14
C ARG A 52 -13.26 -13.26 -16.70
N ALA A 53 -13.59 -13.49 -15.43
CA ALA A 53 -13.69 -14.81 -14.80
C ALA A 53 -12.39 -15.64 -14.82
N ASP A 54 -11.24 -14.99 -15.04
CA ASP A 54 -9.92 -15.63 -14.98
C ASP A 54 -9.37 -15.56 -13.54
N TYR A 55 -9.95 -16.40 -12.68
CA TYR A 55 -9.67 -16.38 -11.25
C TYR A 55 -8.25 -16.86 -10.90
N SER A 56 -7.67 -17.78 -11.67
CA SER A 56 -6.28 -18.21 -11.45
C SER A 56 -5.30 -17.08 -11.77
N ALA A 57 -5.46 -16.41 -12.92
CA ALA A 57 -4.62 -15.27 -13.23
C ALA A 57 -4.80 -14.13 -12.22
N ALA A 58 -6.04 -13.86 -11.78
CA ALA A 58 -6.28 -12.87 -10.73
C ALA A 58 -5.54 -13.21 -9.42
N GLY A 59 -5.55 -14.49 -9.03
CA GLY A 59 -4.82 -15.00 -7.86
C GLY A 59 -3.30 -14.84 -8.00
N ASP A 60 -2.73 -15.22 -9.14
CA ASP A 60 -1.31 -15.12 -9.42
C ASP A 60 -0.83 -13.67 -9.46
N ILE A 61 -1.60 -12.78 -10.10
CA ILE A 61 -1.29 -11.34 -10.17
C ILE A 61 -1.27 -10.73 -8.77
N ILE A 62 -2.24 -11.07 -7.92
CA ILE A 62 -2.37 -10.45 -6.60
C ILE A 62 -1.48 -11.09 -5.53
N ALA A 63 -0.78 -12.18 -5.86
CA ALA A 63 0.05 -12.92 -4.93
C ALA A 63 1.11 -12.03 -4.25
N GLY A 64 1.09 -12.02 -2.92
CA GLY A 64 2.01 -11.24 -2.09
C GLY A 64 1.81 -9.72 -2.16
N THR A 65 0.84 -9.20 -2.91
CA THR A 65 0.53 -7.76 -2.99
C THR A 65 -0.05 -7.26 -1.67
N THR A 66 -0.98 -8.02 -1.07
CA THR A 66 -1.54 -7.70 0.25
C THR A 66 -0.44 -7.58 1.31
N THR A 67 0.48 -8.54 1.39
CA THR A 67 1.60 -8.51 2.36
C THR A 67 2.50 -7.29 2.16
N ARG A 68 2.82 -6.94 0.91
CA ARG A 68 3.64 -5.76 0.58
C ARG A 68 2.95 -4.44 0.97
N LEU A 69 1.65 -4.32 0.71
CA LEU A 69 0.86 -3.13 1.08
C LEU A 69 0.77 -2.97 2.60
N LEU A 70 0.51 -4.07 3.32
CA LEU A 70 0.48 -4.06 4.79
C LEU A 70 1.83 -3.72 5.41
N ALA A 71 2.93 -4.26 4.86
CA ALA A 71 4.28 -3.90 5.31
C ALA A 71 4.54 -2.39 5.09
N THR A 72 4.18 -1.86 3.92
CA THR A 72 4.30 -0.43 3.62
C THR A 72 3.49 0.44 4.60
N ALA A 73 2.26 0.02 4.93
CA ALA A 73 1.41 0.71 5.89
C ALA A 73 2.01 0.73 7.31
N ARG A 74 2.66 -0.37 7.72
CA ARG A 74 3.36 -0.49 9.01
C ARG A 74 4.64 0.35 9.07
N ASP A 75 5.41 0.40 7.99
CA ASP A 75 6.61 1.22 7.90
C ASP A 75 6.27 2.72 7.98
N LEU A 76 5.20 3.13 7.28
CA LEU A 76 4.70 4.50 7.33
C LEU A 76 4.22 4.90 8.73
N GLU A 77 3.53 4.01 9.44
CA GLU A 77 3.10 4.24 10.82
C GLU A 77 4.28 4.40 11.77
N THR A 78 5.27 3.50 11.67
CA THR A 78 6.49 3.56 12.47
C THR A 78 7.27 4.84 12.22
N ALA A 79 7.37 5.25 10.96
CA ALA A 79 8.00 6.51 10.56
C ALA A 79 7.23 7.73 11.08
N ALA A 80 5.89 7.70 11.03
CA ALA A 80 5.04 8.78 11.53
C ALA A 80 5.17 8.98 13.05
N VAL A 81 5.19 7.89 13.84
CA VAL A 81 5.42 7.94 15.29
C VAL A 81 6.79 8.54 15.61
N SER A 82 7.82 8.14 14.86
CA SER A 82 9.19 8.66 15.03
C SER A 82 9.29 10.16 14.68
N GLY A 83 8.64 10.59 13.60
CA GLY A 83 8.56 12.00 13.19
C GLY A 83 7.84 12.87 14.20
N ALA A 84 6.73 12.38 14.77
CA ALA A 84 5.98 13.09 15.80
C ALA A 84 6.79 13.27 17.10
N ARG A 85 7.56 12.25 17.52
CA ARG A 85 8.42 12.34 18.71
C ARG A 85 9.53 13.39 18.55
N ARG A 86 10.12 13.54 17.35
CA ARG A 86 11.15 14.57 17.07
C ARG A 86 10.62 16.01 17.20
N ARG A 87 9.30 16.21 17.15
CA ARG A 87 8.66 17.53 17.25
C ARG A 87 8.35 17.96 18.69
N ARG A 88 8.37 17.04 19.65
CA ARG A 88 8.23 17.34 21.09
C ARG A 88 9.57 17.73 21.68
#